data_AF-A0A2M8D0F9-F1
#
_entry.id   AF-A0A2M8D0F9-F1
#
_cell.length_a   1.000
_cell.length_b   1.000
_cell.length_c   1.000
_cell.angle_alpha   90.00
_cell.angle_beta   90.00
_cell.angle_gamma   90.00
#
_symmetry.space_group_name_H-M   'P 1'
#
loop_
_entity.id
_entity.type
_entity.pdbx_description
1 polymer ?
#
loop_
_entity_poly.entity_id
_entity_poly.type
_entity_poly.pdbx_seq_one_letter_code
_entity_poly.pdbx_strand_id
1 'polypeptide(L)'
;MLKNNIPDRNKSVPNNKNPYASAAGTYDKNAQQNTPDQREMEARVLLKAVKTFQEIQKHWDTITAEELDDALKFNRQIWMMFVDTAVEDNSGDRPLALRNNIANLGVYIFNHTLEILGNPKPEKLNILIDINREIAAGLMTRPATPKKELTPESGTSTSA
;
A
#
# COMPACT_ATOMS: atom_id res chain seq x y z
N MET A 1 -11.62 33.71 -67.15
CA MET A 1 -11.28 32.51 -66.35
C MET A 1 -11.47 32.84 -64.88
N LEU A 2 -12.51 32.29 -64.26
CA LEU A 2 -12.88 32.49 -62.86
C LEU A 2 -12.08 31.51 -61.99
N LYS A 3 -11.27 32.01 -61.05
CA LYS A 3 -10.64 31.19 -60.00
C LYS A 3 -11.42 31.41 -58.71
N ASN A 4 -12.18 30.39 -58.32
CA ASN A 4 -12.96 30.36 -57.08
C ASN A 4 -12.02 30.29 -55.87
N ASN A 5 -12.24 31.21 -54.92
CA ASN A 5 -11.60 31.25 -53.62
C ASN A 5 -12.52 30.54 -52.61
N ILE A 6 -12.15 29.34 -52.16
CA ILE A 6 -12.84 28.62 -51.07
C ILE A 6 -11.86 28.60 -49.86
N PRO A 7 -12.26 29.06 -48.66
CA PRO A 7 -11.37 29.08 -47.51
C PRO A 7 -11.21 27.67 -46.92
N ASP A 8 -9.95 27.29 -46.71
CA ASP A 8 -9.53 26.03 -46.11
C ASP A 8 -9.89 26.01 -44.61
N ARG A 9 -10.94 25.27 -44.24
CA ARG A 9 -11.32 25.00 -42.85
C ARG A 9 -10.68 23.68 -42.41
N ASN A 10 -9.42 23.74 -42.00
CA ASN A 10 -8.82 22.68 -41.19
C ASN A 10 -8.09 23.29 -39.98
N LYS A 11 -8.86 23.58 -38.91
CA LYS A 11 -8.28 23.80 -37.59
C LYS A 11 -7.93 22.42 -37.02
N SER A 12 -6.64 22.10 -37.03
CA SER A 12 -6.08 20.96 -36.32
C SER A 12 -6.46 21.03 -34.84
N VAL A 13 -7.29 20.08 -34.41
CA VAL A 13 -7.68 19.88 -33.02
C VAL A 13 -6.43 19.46 -32.23
N PRO A 14 -6.07 20.10 -31.10
CA PRO A 14 -4.93 19.67 -30.31
C PRO A 14 -5.21 18.27 -29.75
N ASN A 15 -4.34 17.32 -30.09
CA ASN A 15 -4.33 15.96 -29.57
C ASN A 15 -4.21 16.02 -28.03
N ASN A 16 -5.33 15.78 -27.34
CA ASN A 16 -5.41 15.71 -25.89
C ASN A 16 -4.58 14.51 -25.40
N LYS A 17 -3.34 14.79 -24.98
CA LYS A 17 -2.55 13.84 -24.19
C LYS A 17 -3.30 13.61 -22.89
N ASN A 18 -3.94 12.44 -22.81
CA ASN A 18 -4.68 11.97 -21.67
C ASN A 18 -3.79 12.02 -20.40
N PRO A 19 -4.01 12.97 -19.47
CA PRO A 19 -3.09 13.24 -18.35
C PRO A 19 -3.08 12.12 -17.29
N TYR A 20 -4.01 11.18 -17.39
CA TYR A 20 -4.15 10.03 -16.48
C TYR A 20 -3.19 8.88 -16.78
N ALA A 21 -2.48 8.89 -17.92
CA ALA A 21 -1.47 7.88 -18.24
C ALA A 21 -0.11 8.13 -17.55
N SER A 22 0.10 9.32 -16.98
CA SER A 22 1.36 9.70 -16.32
C SER A 22 1.37 9.50 -14.81
N ALA A 23 0.23 9.16 -14.18
CA ALA A 23 0.16 8.91 -12.75
C ALA A 23 0.77 7.55 -12.36
N ALA A 24 0.63 6.51 -13.21
CA ALA A 24 1.18 5.18 -12.89
C ALA A 24 2.71 5.09 -12.98
N GLY A 25 3.37 6.00 -13.72
CA GLY A 25 4.82 5.94 -13.97
C GLY A 25 5.70 6.75 -13.00
N THR A 26 5.10 7.59 -12.16
CA THR A 26 5.83 8.44 -11.19
C THR A 26 5.82 7.89 -9.77
N TYR A 27 4.81 7.08 -9.39
CA TYR A 27 4.83 6.34 -8.12
C TYR A 27 6.02 5.37 -8.04
N ASP A 28 6.43 4.79 -9.18
CA ASP A 28 7.47 3.78 -9.24
C ASP A 28 8.89 4.34 -9.07
N LYS A 29 9.18 5.57 -9.54
CA LYS A 29 10.57 6.04 -9.61
C LYS A 29 11.16 6.46 -8.27
N ASN A 30 10.36 7.04 -7.38
CA ASN A 30 10.84 7.49 -6.05
C ASN A 30 10.74 6.38 -4.99
N ALA A 31 9.79 5.44 -5.14
CA ALA A 31 9.61 4.30 -4.25
C ALA A 31 10.59 3.13 -4.51
N GLN A 32 11.45 3.20 -5.52
CA GLN A 32 12.37 2.11 -5.88
C GLN A 32 13.80 2.33 -5.39
N GLN A 33 14.22 3.57 -5.13
CA GLN A 33 15.63 3.88 -4.86
C GLN A 33 16.00 3.87 -3.37
N ASN A 34 15.04 4.05 -2.45
CA ASN A 34 15.29 4.11 -0.99
C ASN A 34 14.30 3.28 -0.13
N THR A 35 13.36 2.57 -0.75
CA THR A 35 12.14 2.04 -0.10
C THR A 35 12.06 0.51 0.06
N PRO A 36 12.83 -0.34 -0.66
CA PRO A 36 12.81 -1.79 -0.42
C PRO A 36 13.13 -2.14 1.03
N ASP A 37 14.17 -1.51 1.59
CA ASP A 37 14.61 -1.76 2.96
C ASP A 37 13.55 -1.36 4.00
N GLN A 38 12.87 -0.22 3.78
CA GLN A 38 11.84 0.26 4.70
C GLN A 38 10.59 -0.62 4.69
N ARG A 39 10.03 -0.96 3.52
CA ARG A 39 8.84 -1.83 3.45
C ARG A 39 9.12 -3.22 4.00
N GLU A 40 10.33 -3.74 3.75
CA GLU A 40 10.73 -5.02 4.31
C GLU A 40 10.89 -4.94 5.84
N MET A 41 11.44 -3.84 6.38
CA MET A 41 11.48 -3.59 7.82
C MET A 41 10.08 -3.54 8.44
N GLU A 42 9.16 -2.80 7.84
CA GLU A 42 7.75 -2.69 8.26
C GLU A 42 7.04 -4.06 8.22
N ALA A 43 7.27 -4.86 7.18
CA ALA A 43 6.74 -6.22 7.11
C ALA A 43 7.31 -7.12 8.21
N ARG A 44 8.62 -7.04 8.48
CA ARG A 44 9.27 -7.84 9.53
C ARG A 44 8.74 -7.52 10.93
N VAL A 45 8.44 -6.25 11.23
CA VAL A 45 7.88 -5.90 12.55
C VAL A 45 6.45 -6.41 12.72
N LEU A 46 5.62 -6.38 11.67
CA LEU A 46 4.30 -7.00 11.67
C LEU A 46 4.38 -8.53 11.89
N LEU A 47 5.30 -9.21 11.20
CA LEU A 47 5.52 -10.64 11.40
C LEU A 47 6.06 -10.98 12.80
N LYS A 48 6.80 -10.08 13.44
CA LYS A 48 7.18 -10.22 14.85
C LYS A 48 5.93 -10.20 15.73
N ALA A 49 5.01 -9.26 15.52
CA ALA A 49 3.74 -9.22 16.26
C ALA A 49 2.88 -10.47 16.05
N VAL A 50 2.83 -11.00 14.82
CA VAL A 50 2.18 -12.29 14.53
C VAL A 50 2.76 -13.41 15.39
N LYS A 51 4.09 -13.57 15.39
CA LYS A 51 4.76 -14.60 16.20
C LYS A 51 4.49 -14.42 17.69
N THR A 52 4.52 -13.17 18.18
CA THR A 52 4.19 -12.86 19.58
C THR A 52 2.77 -13.30 19.93
N PHE A 53 1.77 -12.96 19.13
CA PHE A 53 0.39 -13.39 19.39
C PHE A 53 0.21 -14.91 19.31
N GLN A 54 0.87 -15.58 18.37
CA GLN A 54 0.83 -17.04 18.28
C GLN A 54 1.44 -17.72 19.52
N GLU A 55 2.53 -17.17 20.05
CA GLU A 55 3.13 -17.70 21.28
C GLU A 55 2.22 -17.47 22.49
N ILE A 56 1.58 -16.30 22.59
CA ILE A 56 0.55 -16.02 23.60
C ILE A 56 -0.60 -17.02 23.51
N GLN A 57 -1.13 -17.31 22.31
CA GLN A 57 -2.19 -18.30 22.13
C GLN A 57 -1.75 -19.71 22.53
N LYS A 58 -0.53 -20.10 22.17
CA LYS A 58 0.05 -21.42 22.49
C LYS A 58 0.23 -21.63 23.99
N HIS A 59 0.50 -20.55 24.73
CA HIS A 59 0.75 -20.56 26.17
C HIS A 59 -0.38 -19.93 26.98
N TRP A 60 -1.59 -19.87 26.41
CA TRP A 60 -2.71 -19.09 26.95
C TRP A 60 -3.01 -19.34 28.44
N ASP A 61 -2.97 -20.59 28.86
CA ASP A 61 -3.28 -20.98 30.24
C ASP A 61 -2.16 -20.65 31.25
N THR A 62 -0.99 -20.22 30.76
CA THR A 62 0.21 -19.97 31.56
C THR A 62 0.70 -18.53 31.51
N ILE A 63 0.23 -17.74 30.54
CA ILE A 63 0.59 -16.33 30.44
C ILE A 63 -0.10 -15.50 31.52
N THR A 64 0.57 -14.42 31.90
CA THR A 64 0.03 -13.37 32.76
C THR A 64 -0.79 -12.36 31.96
N ALA A 65 -1.64 -11.60 32.67
CA ALA A 65 -2.35 -10.48 32.08
C ALA A 65 -1.40 -9.38 31.56
N GLU A 66 -0.24 -9.21 32.21
CA GLU A 66 0.80 -8.25 31.80
C GLU A 66 1.43 -8.66 30.47
N GLU A 67 1.76 -9.93 30.29
CA GLU A 67 2.29 -10.45 29.01
C GLU A 67 1.30 -10.27 27.85
N LEU A 68 0.00 -10.46 28.11
CA LEU A 68 -1.04 -10.19 27.11
C LEU A 68 -1.12 -8.69 26.79
N ASP A 69 -1.16 -7.82 27.80
CA ASP A 69 -1.22 -6.38 27.59
C ASP A 69 0.02 -5.87 26.85
N ASP A 70 1.22 -6.36 27.17
CA ASP A 70 2.44 -5.98 26.48
C ASP A 70 2.47 -6.42 25.02
N ALA A 71 1.97 -7.63 24.71
CA ALA A 71 1.79 -8.06 23.33
C ALA A 71 0.81 -7.14 22.56
N LEU A 72 -0.31 -6.78 23.20
CA LEU A 72 -1.31 -5.88 22.60
C LEU A 72 -0.76 -4.44 22.44
N LYS A 73 -0.01 -3.92 23.41
CA LYS A 73 0.69 -2.63 23.34
C LYS A 73 1.68 -2.61 22.19
N PHE A 74 2.50 -3.64 22.06
CA PHE A 74 3.47 -3.77 20.97
C PHE A 74 2.76 -3.69 19.61
N ASN A 75 1.63 -4.38 19.45
CA ASN A 75 0.83 -4.29 18.23
C ASN A 75 0.25 -2.88 18.01
N ARG A 76 -0.29 -2.23 19.05
CA ARG A 76 -0.78 -0.84 18.94
C ARG A 76 0.31 0.13 18.51
N GLN A 77 1.54 -0.02 19.02
CA GLN A 77 2.68 0.83 18.64
C GLN A 77 3.04 0.73 17.16
N ILE A 78 3.02 -0.48 16.60
CA ILE A 78 3.21 -0.68 15.16
C ILE A 78 2.13 0.06 14.37
N TRP A 79 0.88 -0.05 14.81
CA TRP A 79 -0.25 0.59 14.13
C TRP A 79 -0.29 2.11 14.28
N MET A 80 0.20 2.68 15.38
CA MET A 80 0.41 4.12 15.50
C MET A 80 1.40 4.61 14.43
N MET A 81 2.53 3.95 14.25
CA MET A 81 3.50 4.30 13.20
C MET A 81 2.88 4.27 11.80
N PHE A 82 2.07 3.26 11.46
CA PHE A 82 1.38 3.22 10.16
C PHE A 82 0.36 4.35 9.98
N VAL A 83 -0.40 4.67 11.03
CA VAL A 83 -1.39 5.76 11.00
C VAL A 83 -0.69 7.11 10.89
N ASP A 84 0.34 7.37 11.69
CA ASP A 84 1.13 8.61 11.66
C ASP A 84 1.73 8.81 10.26
N THR A 85 2.36 7.77 9.71
CA THR A 85 2.89 7.76 8.36
C THR A 85 1.81 8.03 7.30
N ALA A 86 0.61 7.46 7.47
CA ALA A 86 -0.50 7.72 6.56
C ALA A 86 -1.01 9.16 6.65
N VAL A 87 -1.04 9.77 7.84
CA VAL A 87 -1.55 11.14 8.05
C VAL A 87 -0.53 12.21 7.64
N GLU A 88 0.77 11.99 7.87
CA GLU A 88 1.83 12.94 7.57
C GLU A 88 2.12 13.10 6.07
N ASP A 89 1.71 12.13 5.24
CA ASP A 89 1.87 12.17 3.78
C ASP A 89 0.89 13.14 3.11
N ASN A 90 1.29 14.41 3.17
CA ASN A 90 0.69 15.54 2.50
C ASN A 90 1.35 15.85 1.14
N SER A 91 2.38 15.08 0.72
CA SER A 91 3.09 15.31 -0.55
C SER A 91 2.30 14.85 -1.78
N GLY A 92 1.25 14.04 -1.58
CA GLY A 92 0.41 13.49 -2.64
C GLY A 92 0.90 12.14 -3.18
N ASP A 93 1.93 11.57 -2.56
CA ASP A 93 2.55 10.31 -2.99
C ASP A 93 1.69 9.08 -2.65
N ARG A 94 0.77 9.18 -1.68
CA ARG A 94 -0.28 8.16 -1.45
C ARG A 94 -1.67 8.64 -1.86
N PRO A 95 -2.48 7.80 -2.54
CA PRO A 95 -3.89 8.07 -2.78
C PRO A 95 -4.66 8.25 -1.46
N LEU A 96 -5.59 9.20 -1.42
CA LEU A 96 -6.43 9.46 -0.23
C LEU A 96 -7.16 8.20 0.25
N ALA A 97 -7.65 7.37 -0.68
CA ALA A 97 -8.32 6.11 -0.34
C ALA A 97 -7.40 5.15 0.44
N LEU A 98 -6.11 5.07 0.09
CA LEU A 98 -5.15 4.24 0.80
C LEU A 98 -4.90 4.75 2.22
N ARG A 99 -4.72 6.07 2.38
CA ARG A 99 -4.57 6.69 3.71
C ARG A 99 -5.79 6.42 4.61
N ASN A 100 -6.98 6.60 4.06
CA ASN A 100 -8.23 6.35 4.80
C ASN A 100 -8.37 4.89 5.21
N ASN A 101 -8.01 3.95 4.34
CA ASN A 101 -8.05 2.53 4.67
C ASN A 101 -7.08 2.18 5.82
N ILE A 102 -5.87 2.73 5.82
CA ILE A 102 -4.90 2.55 6.91
C ILE A 102 -5.44 3.13 8.23
N ALA A 103 -5.96 4.36 8.20
CA ALA A 103 -6.54 4.99 9.38
C ALA A 103 -7.72 4.19 9.97
N ASN A 104 -8.63 3.71 9.11
CA ASN A 104 -9.77 2.90 9.54
C ASN A 104 -9.34 1.57 10.17
N LEU A 105 -8.33 0.90 9.60
CA LEU A 105 -7.76 -0.32 10.18
C LEU A 105 -7.06 -0.03 11.52
N GLY A 106 -6.35 1.09 11.65
CA GLY A 106 -5.76 1.52 12.92
C GLY A 106 -6.81 1.68 14.02
N VAL A 107 -7.91 2.38 13.73
CA VAL A 107 -9.04 2.54 14.65
C VAL A 107 -9.64 1.19 15.05
N TYR A 108 -9.88 0.30 14.08
CA TYR A 108 -10.38 -1.04 14.35
C TYR A 108 -9.47 -1.80 15.31
N ILE A 109 -8.15 -1.77 15.07
CA ILE A 109 -7.18 -2.49 15.89
C ILE A 109 -7.09 -1.93 17.29
N PHE A 110 -7.10 -0.61 17.47
CA PHE A 110 -7.09 0.00 18.79
C PHE A 110 -8.32 -0.43 19.59
N ASN A 111 -9.51 -0.33 19.01
CA ASN A 111 -10.75 -0.75 19.64
C ASN A 111 -10.74 -2.25 19.99
N HIS A 112 -10.30 -3.10 19.06
CA HIS A 112 -10.29 -4.54 19.28
C HIS A 112 -9.27 -4.95 20.36
N THR A 113 -8.12 -4.27 20.45
CA THR A 113 -7.17 -4.55 21.54
C THR A 113 -7.72 -4.17 22.91
N LEU A 114 -8.53 -3.09 23.01
CA LEU A 114 -9.24 -2.75 24.25
C LEU A 114 -10.32 -3.78 24.60
N GLU A 115 -11.03 -4.29 23.58
CA GLU A 115 -12.02 -5.36 23.73
C GLU A 115 -11.39 -6.65 24.27
N ILE A 116 -10.18 -7.00 23.83
CA ILE A 116 -9.42 -8.15 24.33
C ILE A 116 -9.01 -7.92 25.79
N LEU A 117 -8.52 -6.73 26.15
CA LEU A 117 -8.16 -6.43 27.53
C LEU A 117 -9.37 -6.54 28.48
N GLY A 118 -10.55 -6.10 28.04
CA GLY A 118 -11.78 -6.16 28.85
C GLY A 118 -12.40 -7.56 28.94
N ASN A 119 -12.16 -8.42 27.96
CA ASN A 119 -12.66 -9.80 27.94
C ASN A 119 -11.66 -10.71 27.18
N PRO A 120 -10.58 -11.14 27.87
CA PRO A 120 -9.49 -11.89 27.24
C PRO A 120 -9.94 -13.25 26.75
N LYS A 121 -9.73 -13.52 25.47
CA LYS A 121 -9.93 -14.84 24.87
C LYS A 121 -8.88 -15.09 23.77
N PRO A 122 -8.33 -16.31 23.65
CA PRO A 122 -7.26 -16.59 22.70
C PRO A 122 -7.72 -16.38 21.25
N GLU A 123 -8.96 -16.75 20.92
CA GLU A 123 -9.52 -16.63 19.56
C GLU A 123 -9.63 -15.19 19.06
N LYS A 124 -9.69 -14.20 19.96
CA LYS A 124 -9.73 -12.79 19.55
C LYS A 124 -8.40 -12.31 18.98
N LEU A 125 -7.29 -12.99 19.27
CA LEU A 125 -6.00 -12.67 18.65
C LEU A 125 -5.94 -13.06 17.16
N ASN A 126 -6.83 -13.95 16.69
CA ASN A 126 -6.81 -14.45 15.31
C ASN A 126 -6.91 -13.33 14.28
N ILE A 127 -7.85 -12.39 14.47
CA ILE A 127 -8.04 -11.32 13.49
C ILE A 127 -6.86 -10.35 13.45
N LEU A 128 -6.20 -10.12 14.58
CA LEU A 128 -4.97 -9.31 14.63
C LEU A 128 -3.81 -10.02 13.93
N ILE A 129 -3.69 -11.33 14.11
CA ILE A 129 -2.70 -12.18 13.42
C ILE A 129 -2.93 -12.12 11.91
N ASP A 130 -4.16 -12.32 11.45
CA ASP A 130 -4.49 -12.37 10.03
C ASP A 130 -4.24 -11.02 9.37
N ILE A 131 -4.73 -9.93 9.95
CA ILE A 131 -4.47 -8.58 9.41
C ILE A 131 -2.96 -8.32 9.32
N ASN A 132 -2.19 -8.57 10.37
CA ASN A 132 -0.75 -8.33 10.35
C ASN A 132 -0.02 -9.19 9.31
N ARG A 133 -0.45 -10.45 9.13
CA ARG A 133 0.14 -11.36 8.13
C ARG A 133 -0.15 -10.90 6.71
N GLU A 134 -1.40 -10.55 6.41
CA GLU A 134 -1.81 -10.09 5.08
C GLU A 134 -1.12 -8.78 4.68
N ILE A 135 -1.06 -7.81 5.61
CA ILE A 135 -0.34 -6.55 5.36
C ILE A 135 1.16 -6.80 5.18
N ALA A 136 1.78 -7.65 6.00
CA ALA A 136 3.19 -8.00 5.84
C ALA A 136 3.46 -8.68 4.48
N ALA A 137 2.60 -9.61 4.05
CA ALA A 137 2.71 -10.26 2.75
C ALA A 137 2.64 -9.23 1.60
N GLY A 138 1.69 -8.31 1.66
CA GLY A 138 1.55 -7.22 0.68
C GLY A 138 2.78 -6.29 0.63
N LEU A 139 3.38 -5.98 1.78
CA LEU A 139 4.60 -5.16 1.87
C LEU A 139 5.84 -5.89 1.34
N MET A 140 5.90 -7.22 1.45
CA MET A 140 7.00 -8.04 0.94
C MET A 140 6.94 -8.27 -0.58
N THR A 141 5.75 -8.21 -1.18
CA THR A 141 5.63 -8.22 -2.63
C THR A 141 6.23 -6.96 -3.24
N ARG A 142 7.28 -7.13 -4.07
CA ARG A 142 7.75 -6.05 -4.93
C ARG A 142 6.64 -5.74 -5.95
N PRO A 143 6.26 -4.48 -6.17
CA PRO A 143 5.37 -4.15 -7.27
C PRO A 143 6.02 -4.64 -8.56
N ALA A 144 5.33 -5.54 -9.27
CA ALA A 144 5.78 -5.98 -10.58
C ALA A 144 5.80 -4.74 -11.47
N THR A 145 6.99 -4.38 -11.97
CA THR A 145 7.11 -3.38 -13.03
C THR A 145 6.21 -3.84 -14.18
N PRO A 146 5.25 -3.03 -14.65
CA PRO A 146 4.48 -3.38 -15.83
C PRO A 146 5.48 -3.62 -16.96
N LYS A 147 5.51 -4.85 -17.47
CA LYS A 147 6.34 -5.23 -18.61
C LYS A 147 5.87 -4.32 -19.75
N LYS A 148 6.64 -3.29 -20.07
CA LYS A 148 6.42 -2.44 -21.24
C LYS A 148 6.42 -3.39 -22.42
N GLU A 149 5.22 -3.68 -22.94
CA GLU A 149 5.04 -4.50 -24.11
C GLU A 149 5.76 -3.77 -25.23
N LEU A 150 6.94 -4.28 -25.60
CA LEU A 150 7.72 -3.83 -26.74
C LEU A 150 6.86 -4.13 -27.96
N THR A 151 6.07 -3.16 -28.39
CA THR A 151 5.48 -3.16 -29.72
C THR A 151 6.63 -3.34 -30.71
N PRO A 152 6.59 -4.36 -31.59
CA PRO A 152 7.68 -4.57 -32.54
C PRO A 152 7.79 -3.34 -33.42
N GLU A 153 8.99 -2.77 -33.45
CA GLU A 153 9.34 -1.66 -34.31
C GLU A 153 9.05 -2.06 -35.76
N SER A 154 8.16 -1.31 -36.42
CA SER A 154 7.86 -1.49 -37.83
C SER A 154 9.08 -1.10 -38.66
N GLY A 155 9.98 -2.06 -38.87
CA GLY A 155 10.98 -1.99 -39.91
C GLY A 155 10.31 -2.22 -41.26
N THR A 156 10.28 -1.19 -42.10
CA THR A 156 10.56 -1.29 -43.54
C THR A 156 10.85 0.10 -44.08
N SER A 157 12.14 0.46 -44.11
CA SER A 157 12.69 1.25 -45.21
C SER A 157 12.95 0.29 -46.35
N THR A 158 12.52 0.58 -47.59
CA THR A 158 13.36 0.41 -48.79
C THR A 158 12.78 1.24 -49.93
N SER A 159 13.71 1.95 -50.55
CA SER A 159 13.65 2.81 -51.72
C SER A 159 13.26 2.07 -53.00
N ALA A 160 12.51 2.74 -53.88
CA ALA A 160 12.70 2.78 -55.33
C ALA A 160 11.96 4.00 -55.89
#